data_AF-A0A6H1NB65-F1
#
_entry.id   AF-A0A6H1NB65-F1
#
_cell.length_a   1.000
_cell.length_b   1.000
_cell.length_c   1.000
_cell.angle_alpha   90.00
_cell.angle_beta   90.00
_cell.angle_gamma   90.00
#
_symmetry.space_group_name_H-M   'P 1'
#
loop_
_entity.id
_entity.type
_entity.pdbx_description
1 polymer ?
#
loop_
_entity_poly.entity_id
_entity_poly.type
_entity_poly.pdbx_seq_one_letter_code
_entity_poly.pdbx_strand_id
1 'polypeptide(L)'
;MTTVTALLDLAAELWSAEMTGLMPPSFKEKVDRASGGSGQAEYLSTLAGVVRAADQGVSAELAELPLSQWELEVHFRRLRGFYAIWEDPGGYDTFEESVAAAIDSEHPFCAEYLGPLSAEAQRALVIHLQSPEAATDTARITPWANAEELTRLLSIINDHMRDAHRLDRP
;
A
#
# COMPACT_ATOMS: atom_id res chain seq x y z
N MET A 1 19.02 6.53 9.54
CA MET A 1 20.41 6.06 9.36
C MET A 1 21.35 7.12 8.73
N THR A 2 21.11 8.43 8.94
CA THR A 2 21.82 9.54 8.27
C THR A 2 23.32 9.65 8.58
N THR A 3 23.73 9.34 9.82
CA THR A 3 25.14 9.44 10.22
C THR A 3 26.01 8.37 9.56
N VAL A 4 25.45 7.17 9.34
CA VAL A 4 26.19 6.06 8.71
C VAL A 4 26.35 6.30 7.22
N THR A 5 25.30 6.78 6.53
CA THR A 5 25.37 7.11 5.10
C THR A 5 26.32 8.26 4.83
N ALA A 6 26.28 9.32 5.64
CA ALA A 6 27.23 10.43 5.55
C ALA A 6 28.69 9.98 5.78
N LEU A 7 28.93 9.05 6.70
CA LEU A 7 30.26 8.49 6.94
C LEU A 7 30.76 7.67 5.74
N LEU A 8 29.87 6.90 5.10
CA LEU A 8 30.21 6.11 3.91
C LEU A 8 30.50 7.02 2.70
N ASP A 9 29.71 8.07 2.51
CA ASP A 9 29.94 9.07 1.46
C ASP A 9 31.28 9.81 1.67
N LEU A 10 31.57 10.24 2.91
CA LEU A 10 32.86 10.83 3.27
C LEU A 10 34.04 9.86 3.03
N ALA A 11 33.88 8.58 3.36
CA ALA A 11 34.90 7.58 3.12
C ALA A 11 35.15 7.35 1.61
N ALA A 12 34.11 7.42 0.78
CA ALA A 12 34.23 7.35 -0.68
C ALA A 12 34.99 8.55 -1.25
N GLU A 13 34.74 9.76 -0.74
CA GLU A 13 35.48 10.97 -1.11
C GLU A 13 36.96 10.87 -0.74
N LEU A 14 37.27 10.42 0.48
CA LEU A 14 38.65 10.23 0.93
C LEU A 14 39.39 9.18 0.09
N TRP A 15 38.69 8.14 -0.38
CA TRP A 15 39.29 7.14 -1.25
C TRP A 15 39.58 7.69 -2.65
N SER A 16 38.64 8.45 -3.21
CA SER A 16 38.77 9.09 -4.53
C SER A 16 39.85 10.17 -4.55
N ALA A 17 40.05 10.87 -3.44
CA ALA A 17 41.10 11.87 -3.26
C ALA A 17 42.46 11.27 -2.85
N GLU A 18 42.60 9.94 -2.85
CA GLU A 18 43.80 9.21 -2.41
C GLU A 18 44.25 9.49 -0.97
N MET A 19 43.35 10.05 -0.14
CA MET A 19 43.59 10.40 1.28
C MET A 19 43.31 9.22 2.22
N THR A 20 43.55 7.99 1.78
CA THR A 20 43.23 6.76 2.54
C THR A 20 44.03 6.60 3.84
N GLY A 21 45.05 7.43 4.08
CA GLY A 21 45.77 7.53 5.35
C GLY A 21 44.92 8.04 6.51
N LEU A 22 43.81 8.74 6.23
CA LEU A 22 42.87 9.24 7.24
C LEU A 22 41.84 8.19 7.68
N MET A 23 41.80 7.02 7.03
CA MET A 23 40.86 5.94 7.34
C MET A 23 41.52 4.83 8.17
N PRO A 24 40.79 4.23 9.14
CA PRO A 24 41.29 3.11 9.93
C PRO A 24 41.71 1.92 9.03
N PRO A 25 42.86 1.25 9.32
CA PRO A 25 43.31 0.10 8.53
C PRO A 25 42.26 -1.02 8.43
N SER A 26 41.61 -1.34 9.55
CA SER A 26 40.57 -2.37 9.62
C SER A 26 39.31 -2.04 8.83
N PHE A 27 39.04 -0.76 8.58
CA PHE A 27 37.96 -0.33 7.69
C PHE A 27 38.34 -0.59 6.23
N LYS A 28 39.54 -0.19 5.84
CA LYS A 28 40.05 -0.38 4.46
C LYS A 28 40.08 -1.86 4.08
N GLU A 29 40.58 -2.73 4.95
CA GLU A 29 40.60 -4.19 4.72
C GLU A 29 39.20 -4.77 4.50
N LYS A 30 38.19 -4.26 5.20
CA LYS A 30 36.80 -4.71 5.03
C LYS A 30 36.24 -4.25 3.70
N VAL A 31 36.52 -3.00 3.31
CA VAL A 31 36.09 -2.44 2.02
C VAL A 31 36.75 -3.18 0.87
N ASP A 32 38.06 -3.41 0.92
CA ASP A 32 38.79 -4.16 -0.11
C ASP A 32 38.25 -5.59 -0.29
N ARG A 33 37.91 -6.25 0.83
CA ARG A 33 37.30 -7.58 0.79
C ARG A 33 35.89 -7.55 0.22
N ALA A 34 35.09 -6.55 0.60
CA ALA A 34 33.68 -6.47 0.27
C ALA A 34 33.40 -5.90 -1.14
N SER A 35 34.30 -5.08 -1.67
CA SER A 35 34.17 -4.53 -3.02
C SER A 35 34.36 -5.61 -4.10
N GLY A 36 35.01 -6.74 -3.77
CA GLY A 36 35.11 -7.90 -4.67
C GLY A 36 35.76 -7.58 -6.02
N GLY A 37 36.64 -6.58 -6.08
CA GLY A 37 37.29 -6.11 -7.31
C GLY A 37 36.62 -4.93 -8.01
N SER A 38 35.45 -4.47 -7.53
CA SER A 38 34.92 -3.13 -7.89
C SER A 38 35.74 -2.03 -7.20
N GLY A 39 35.73 -0.82 -7.77
CA GLY A 39 36.43 0.33 -7.18
C GLY A 39 35.88 0.64 -5.78
N GLN A 40 36.77 0.83 -4.80
CA GLN A 40 36.37 0.97 -3.40
C GLN A 40 35.52 2.22 -3.14
N ALA A 41 35.82 3.32 -3.81
CA ALA A 41 35.00 4.54 -3.76
C ALA A 41 33.58 4.27 -4.30
N GLU A 42 33.48 3.60 -5.45
CA GLU A 42 32.20 3.24 -6.08
C GLU A 42 31.38 2.30 -5.19
N TYR A 43 32.04 1.29 -4.61
CA TYR A 43 31.41 0.39 -3.64
C TYR A 43 30.83 1.15 -2.44
N LEU A 44 31.59 2.08 -1.86
CA LEU A 44 31.16 2.86 -0.70
C LEU A 44 29.99 3.79 -1.02
N SER A 45 30.03 4.51 -2.15
CA SER A 45 28.92 5.35 -2.61
C SER A 45 27.66 4.51 -2.92
N THR A 46 27.84 3.34 -3.52
CA THR A 46 26.75 2.40 -3.78
C THR A 46 26.15 1.88 -2.48
N LEU A 47 26.98 1.50 -1.51
CA LEU A 47 26.55 1.05 -0.19
C LEU A 47 25.81 2.16 0.55
N ALA A 48 26.29 3.40 0.52
CA ALA A 48 25.58 4.55 1.06
C ALA A 48 24.21 4.73 0.40
N GLY A 49 24.13 4.54 -0.93
CA GLY A 49 22.88 4.51 -1.69
C GLY A 49 21.92 3.41 -1.25
N VAL A 50 22.41 2.17 -1.09
CA VAL A 50 21.61 1.03 -0.62
C VAL A 50 21.12 1.25 0.81
N VAL A 51 21.98 1.77 1.70
CA VAL A 51 21.61 2.09 3.08
C VAL A 51 20.58 3.22 3.12
N ARG A 52 20.71 4.27 2.27
CA ARG A 52 19.68 5.30 2.10
C ARG A 52 18.37 4.69 1.59
N ALA A 53 18.42 3.82 0.58
CA ALA A 53 17.23 3.16 0.03
C ALA A 53 16.58 2.20 1.03
N ALA A 54 17.35 1.55 1.90
CA ALA A 54 16.86 0.71 2.99
C ALA A 54 16.30 1.53 4.16
N ASP A 55 16.88 2.69 4.48
CA ASP A 55 16.31 3.67 5.44
C ASP A 55 15.03 4.31 4.87
N GLN A 56 14.98 4.49 3.55
CA GLN A 56 13.77 4.86 2.79
C GLN A 56 12.83 3.66 2.56
N GLY A 57 13.26 2.47 2.96
CA GLY A 57 12.60 1.18 2.77
C GLY A 57 11.60 0.83 3.86
N VAL A 58 10.83 1.81 4.31
CA VAL A 58 9.38 1.71 4.57
C VAL A 58 8.87 3.11 4.25
N SER A 59 8.50 3.36 2.99
CA SER A 59 7.50 4.39 2.75
C SER A 59 6.34 3.98 3.63
N ALA A 60 6.03 4.76 4.67
CA ALA A 60 4.93 4.53 5.60
C ALA A 60 3.81 3.84 4.82
N GLU A 61 3.49 2.59 5.19
CA GLU A 61 2.41 1.87 4.51
C GLU A 61 1.19 2.79 4.53
N LEU A 62 0.31 2.74 3.53
CA LEU A 62 -0.78 3.72 3.44
C LEU A 62 -1.62 3.85 4.76
N ALA A 63 -1.60 2.83 5.62
CA ALA A 63 -2.18 2.81 6.96
C ALA A 63 -1.46 3.70 8.01
N GLU A 64 -0.24 4.14 7.74
CA GLU A 64 0.64 4.93 8.61
C GLU A 64 0.74 6.40 8.19
N LEU A 65 0.21 6.77 7.01
CA LEU A 65 0.13 8.16 6.56
C LEU A 65 -1.27 8.72 6.86
N PRO A 66 -1.41 9.86 7.54
CA PRO A 66 -2.69 10.55 7.64
C PRO A 66 -3.06 11.06 6.24
N LEU A 67 -3.83 10.27 5.51
CA LEU A 67 -4.27 10.63 4.17
C LEU A 67 -5.15 11.86 4.25
N SER A 68 -4.89 12.83 3.39
CA SER A 68 -5.78 13.95 3.19
C SER A 68 -7.11 13.48 2.60
N GLN A 69 -8.16 14.29 2.78
CA GLN A 69 -9.50 13.95 2.28
C GLN A 69 -9.52 13.67 0.77
N TRP A 70 -8.77 14.42 -0.04
CA TRP A 70 -8.73 14.20 -1.49
C TRP A 70 -8.09 12.86 -1.86
N GLU A 71 -7.05 12.43 -1.14
CA GLU A 71 -6.37 11.15 -1.36
C GLU A 71 -7.31 9.99 -1.04
N LEU A 72 -8.06 10.11 0.06
CA LEU A 72 -9.10 9.15 0.43
C LEU A 72 -10.19 9.08 -0.65
N GLU A 73 -10.66 10.22 -1.15
CA GLU A 73 -11.68 10.26 -2.21
C GLU A 73 -11.22 9.63 -3.52
N VAL A 74 -9.93 9.75 -3.86
CA VAL A 74 -9.36 9.11 -5.05
C VAL A 74 -9.16 7.62 -4.84
N HIS A 75 -8.67 7.21 -3.67
CA HIS A 75 -8.36 5.81 -3.36
C HIS A 75 -9.57 4.94 -3.06
N PHE A 76 -10.68 5.53 -2.60
CA PHE A 76 -11.90 4.84 -2.22
C PHE A 76 -13.10 5.33 -3.02
N ARG A 77 -12.86 5.74 -4.28
CA ARG A 77 -13.88 6.31 -5.15
C ARG A 77 -15.04 5.34 -5.39
N ARG A 78 -14.77 4.04 -5.55
CA ARG A 78 -15.81 3.02 -5.79
C ARG A 78 -16.60 2.75 -4.53
N LEU A 79 -15.94 2.62 -3.37
CA LEU A 79 -16.63 2.48 -2.09
C LEU A 79 -17.51 3.70 -1.77
N ARG A 80 -17.03 4.91 -2.06
CA ARG A 80 -17.83 6.14 -1.93
C ARG A 80 -19.00 6.16 -2.91
N GLY A 81 -18.79 5.70 -4.14
CA GLY A 81 -19.86 5.57 -5.12
C GLY A 81 -20.95 4.58 -4.68
N PHE A 82 -20.55 3.44 -4.12
CA PHE A 82 -21.47 2.48 -3.53
C PHE A 82 -22.19 3.07 -2.31
N TYR A 83 -21.50 3.83 -1.46
CA TYR A 83 -22.14 4.51 -0.33
C TYR A 83 -23.29 5.42 -0.76
N ALA A 84 -23.11 6.18 -1.84
CA ALA A 84 -24.15 7.07 -2.35
C ALA A 84 -25.40 6.30 -2.82
N ILE A 85 -25.26 5.04 -3.23
CA ILE A 85 -26.37 4.15 -3.59
C ILE A 85 -27.02 3.58 -2.32
N TRP A 86 -26.19 3.21 -1.33
CA TRP A 86 -26.65 2.68 -0.05
C TRP A 86 -27.41 3.71 0.80
N GLU A 87 -26.94 4.95 0.86
CA GLU A 87 -27.53 6.03 1.67
C GLU A 87 -28.77 6.68 1.02
N ASP A 88 -29.10 6.34 -0.23
CA ASP A 88 -30.18 7.00 -0.96
C ASP A 88 -31.54 6.88 -0.23
N PRO A 89 -32.16 8.00 0.21
CA PRO A 89 -33.44 7.98 0.91
C PRO A 89 -34.57 7.49 0.00
N GLY A 90 -34.90 6.19 0.10
CA GLY A 90 -35.83 5.50 -0.79
C GLY A 90 -35.22 4.32 -1.54
N GLY A 91 -33.95 3.99 -1.26
CA GLY A 91 -33.25 2.82 -1.75
C GLY A 91 -33.69 1.51 -1.08
N TYR A 92 -32.73 0.75 -0.56
CA TYR A 92 -32.93 -0.63 -0.11
C TYR A 92 -33.19 -0.73 1.39
N ASP A 93 -34.02 -1.68 1.81
CA ASP A 93 -34.37 -1.90 3.22
C ASP A 93 -33.21 -2.56 3.98
N THR A 94 -32.36 -3.32 3.29
CA THR A 94 -31.20 -4.01 3.85
C THR A 94 -29.92 -3.78 3.05
N PHE A 95 -28.78 -3.93 3.73
CA PHE A 95 -27.47 -3.86 3.09
C PHE A 95 -27.34 -4.92 1.99
N GLU A 96 -27.76 -6.15 2.27
CA GLU A 96 -27.70 -7.27 1.34
C GLU A 96 -28.50 -7.00 0.06
N GLU A 97 -29.70 -6.41 0.17
CA GLU A 97 -30.49 -6.02 -1.00
C GLU A 97 -29.79 -4.96 -1.84
N SER A 98 -29.11 -3.99 -1.20
CA SER A 98 -28.35 -2.97 -1.93
C SER A 98 -27.17 -3.56 -2.71
N VAL A 99 -26.45 -4.51 -2.11
CA VAL A 99 -25.34 -5.20 -2.77
C VAL A 99 -25.87 -6.08 -3.90
N ALA A 100 -26.95 -6.85 -3.65
CA ALA A 100 -27.57 -7.70 -4.66
C ALA A 100 -28.04 -6.88 -5.87
N ALA A 101 -28.69 -5.75 -5.65
CA ALA A 101 -29.16 -4.91 -6.74
C ALA A 101 -28.01 -4.23 -7.51
N ALA A 102 -26.93 -3.84 -6.83
CA ALA A 102 -25.71 -3.35 -7.51
C ALA A 102 -25.08 -4.45 -8.38
N ILE A 103 -25.04 -5.68 -7.89
CA ILE A 103 -24.58 -6.85 -8.66
C ILE A 103 -25.48 -7.05 -9.89
N ASP A 104 -26.80 -7.09 -9.71
CA ASP A 104 -27.77 -7.33 -10.77
C ASP A 104 -27.74 -6.23 -11.83
N SER A 105 -27.58 -4.96 -11.44
CA SER A 105 -27.52 -3.83 -12.38
C SER A 105 -26.31 -3.86 -13.30
N GLU A 106 -25.20 -4.45 -12.84
CA GLU A 106 -23.95 -4.51 -13.59
C GLU A 106 -23.84 -5.78 -14.44
N HIS A 107 -24.77 -6.73 -14.33
CA HIS A 107 -24.75 -7.93 -15.15
C HIS A 107 -24.96 -7.64 -16.65
N PRO A 108 -24.24 -8.34 -17.55
CA PRO A 108 -23.27 -9.42 -17.30
C PRO A 108 -21.81 -8.94 -17.08
N PHE A 109 -21.58 -7.64 -17.00
CA PHE A 109 -20.26 -7.01 -16.87
C PHE A 109 -19.85 -6.74 -15.41
N CYS A 110 -20.51 -7.42 -14.47
CA CYS A 110 -20.35 -7.18 -13.03
C CYS A 110 -18.90 -7.32 -12.56
N ALA A 111 -18.07 -8.15 -13.21
CA ALA A 111 -16.64 -8.27 -12.89
C ALA A 111 -15.87 -6.94 -13.03
N GLU A 112 -16.23 -6.07 -13.98
CA GLU A 112 -15.57 -4.79 -14.23
C GLU A 112 -15.88 -3.75 -13.14
N TYR A 113 -17.05 -3.87 -12.52
CA TYR A 113 -17.48 -3.02 -11.42
C TYR A 113 -17.03 -3.59 -10.06
N LEU A 114 -17.33 -4.87 -9.81
CA LEU A 114 -17.11 -5.55 -8.53
C LEU A 114 -15.63 -5.83 -8.26
N GLY A 115 -14.82 -6.06 -9.29
CA GLY A 115 -13.37 -6.27 -9.13
C GLY A 115 -12.70 -5.06 -8.45
N PRO A 116 -12.78 -3.85 -9.03
CA PRO A 116 -12.25 -2.64 -8.40
C PRO A 116 -12.90 -2.32 -7.04
N LEU A 117 -14.22 -2.50 -6.90
CA LEU A 117 -14.92 -2.28 -5.62
C LEU A 117 -14.41 -3.20 -4.51
N SER A 118 -14.23 -4.49 -4.80
CA SER A 118 -13.70 -5.46 -3.85
C SER A 118 -12.25 -5.19 -3.46
N ALA A 119 -11.42 -4.71 -4.39
CA ALA A 119 -10.05 -4.29 -4.08
C ALA A 119 -10.00 -3.09 -3.12
N GLU A 120 -10.86 -2.09 -3.35
CA GLU A 120 -11.00 -0.95 -2.42
C GLU A 120 -11.53 -1.39 -1.05
N ALA A 121 -12.52 -2.29 -1.01
CA ALA A 121 -13.06 -2.86 0.23
C ALA A 121 -12.02 -3.65 1.03
N GLN A 122 -11.21 -4.49 0.37
CA GLN A 122 -10.11 -5.21 1.01
C GLN A 122 -9.07 -4.26 1.59
N ARG A 123 -8.72 -3.20 0.86
CA ARG A 123 -7.77 -2.20 1.31
C ARG A 123 -8.28 -1.44 2.54
N ALA A 124 -9.55 -1.01 2.51
CA ALA A 124 -10.19 -0.38 3.65
C ALA A 124 -10.21 -1.31 4.86
N LEU A 125 -10.51 -2.60 4.67
CA LEU A 125 -10.54 -3.59 5.74
C LEU A 125 -9.16 -3.76 6.38
N VAL A 126 -8.09 -3.83 5.58
CA VAL A 126 -6.71 -3.90 6.07
C VAL A 126 -6.37 -2.66 6.91
N ILE A 127 -6.72 -1.45 6.44
CA ILE A 127 -6.52 -0.21 7.22
C ILE A 127 -7.27 -0.26 8.54
N HIS A 128 -8.54 -0.70 8.54
CA HIS A 128 -9.34 -0.87 9.75
C HIS A 128 -8.72 -1.83 10.77
N LEU A 129 -8.08 -2.90 10.30
CA LEU A 129 -7.44 -3.90 11.16
C LEU A 129 -6.05 -3.48 11.66
N GLN A 130 -5.32 -2.68 10.89
CA GLN A 130 -3.94 -2.28 11.21
C GLN A 130 -3.87 -0.98 12.02
N SER A 131 -4.79 -0.04 11.81
CA SER A 131 -4.71 1.30 12.39
C SER A 131 -6.10 1.90 12.69
N PRO A 132 -6.52 1.93 13.97
CA PRO A 132 -7.78 2.58 14.39
C PRO A 132 -7.83 4.09 14.07
N GLU A 133 -6.67 4.73 13.99
CA GLU A 133 -6.56 6.16 13.66
C GLU A 133 -6.83 6.38 12.16
N ALA A 134 -6.21 5.57 11.29
CA ALA A 134 -6.48 5.63 9.85
C ALA A 134 -7.90 5.16 9.49
N ALA A 135 -8.47 4.24 10.28
CA ALA A 135 -9.88 3.85 10.20
C ALA A 135 -10.85 5.03 10.41
N THR A 136 -10.48 5.98 11.27
CA THR A 136 -11.28 7.19 11.52
C THR A 136 -11.26 8.12 10.31
N ASP A 137 -10.15 8.13 9.58
CA ASP A 137 -9.99 8.94 8.37
C ASP A 137 -10.83 8.39 7.21
N THR A 138 -10.80 7.07 6.97
CA THR A 138 -11.66 6.41 5.98
C THR A 138 -13.15 6.57 6.30
N ALA A 139 -13.53 6.50 7.59
CA ALA A 139 -14.92 6.69 8.01
C ALA A 139 -15.51 8.07 7.64
N ARG A 140 -14.68 9.10 7.39
CA ARG A 140 -15.19 10.41 6.95
C ARG A 140 -15.82 10.41 5.57
N ILE A 141 -15.36 9.54 4.68
CA ILE A 141 -15.84 9.47 3.29
C ILE A 141 -16.75 8.27 3.03
N THR A 142 -16.63 7.23 3.86
CA THR A 142 -17.43 6.00 3.79
C THR A 142 -17.85 5.59 5.22
N PRO A 143 -18.81 6.31 5.84
CA PRO A 143 -19.16 6.12 7.26
C PRO A 143 -19.67 4.71 7.61
N TRP A 144 -20.28 4.04 6.64
CA TRP A 144 -20.79 2.68 6.77
C TRP A 144 -19.68 1.61 6.76
N ALA A 145 -18.52 1.90 6.18
CA ALA A 145 -17.50 0.93 5.80
C ALA A 145 -16.61 0.50 6.98
N ASN A 146 -17.21 0.01 8.06
CA ASN A 146 -16.49 -0.61 9.17
C ASN A 146 -16.05 -2.05 8.82
N ALA A 147 -15.25 -2.68 9.67
CA ALA A 147 -14.71 -4.02 9.41
C ALA A 147 -15.77 -5.11 9.21
N GLU A 148 -16.91 -5.03 9.91
CA GLU A 148 -18.03 -5.98 9.78
C GLU A 148 -18.67 -5.83 8.39
N GLU A 149 -19.06 -4.60 8.03
CA GLU A 149 -19.72 -4.33 6.75
C GLU A 149 -18.81 -4.55 5.54
N LEU A 150 -17.52 -4.22 5.66
CA LEU A 150 -16.54 -4.52 4.62
C LEU A 150 -16.35 -6.03 4.42
N THR A 151 -16.30 -6.80 5.51
CA THR A 151 -16.23 -8.28 5.43
C THR A 151 -17.50 -8.84 4.79
N ARG A 152 -18.65 -8.30 5.17
CA ARG A 152 -19.96 -8.67 4.62
C ARG A 152 -20.06 -8.40 3.13
N LEU A 153 -19.69 -7.19 2.69
CA LEU A 153 -19.61 -6.83 1.27
C LEU A 153 -18.76 -7.83 0.49
N LEU A 154 -17.54 -8.09 1.00
CA LEU A 154 -16.61 -9.00 0.36
C LEU A 154 -17.13 -10.43 0.28
N SER A 155 -17.84 -10.92 1.30
CA SER A 155 -18.46 -12.24 1.25
C SER A 155 -19.50 -12.32 0.13
N ILE A 156 -20.42 -11.36 0.06
CA ILE A 156 -21.50 -11.34 -0.94
C ILE A 156 -20.92 -11.28 -2.35
N ILE A 157 -19.93 -10.39 -2.58
CA ILE A 157 -19.25 -10.29 -3.88
C ILE A 157 -18.55 -11.61 -4.22
N ASN A 158 -17.78 -12.19 -3.29
CA ASN A 158 -17.04 -13.43 -3.56
C ASN A 158 -17.97 -14.61 -3.84
N ASP A 159 -19.08 -14.73 -3.10
CA ASP A 159 -20.06 -15.79 -3.32
C ASP A 159 -20.75 -15.62 -4.66
N HIS A 160 -21.14 -14.38 -5.02
CA HIS A 160 -21.64 -14.07 -6.35
C HIS A 160 -20.63 -14.46 -7.45
N MET A 161 -19.38 -14.03 -7.34
CA MET A 161 -18.35 -14.32 -8.33
C MET A 161 -18.10 -15.82 -8.47
N ARG A 162 -18.15 -16.57 -7.37
CA ARG A 162 -18.00 -18.03 -7.37
C ARG A 162 -19.17 -18.74 -8.06
N ASP A 163 -20.39 -18.31 -7.83
CA ASP A 163 -21.59 -19.00 -8.30
C ASP A 163 -21.98 -18.60 -9.73
N ALA A 164 -21.88 -17.31 -10.06
CA ALA A 164 -22.28 -16.79 -11.37
C ALA A 164 -21.21 -17.00 -12.45
N HIS A 165 -19.92 -16.96 -12.08
CA HIS A 165 -18.79 -17.04 -13.03
C HIS A 165 -17.98 -18.33 -12.89
N ARG A 166 -18.60 -19.38 -12.35
CA ARG A 166 -17.99 -20.70 -12.30
C ARG A 166 -17.73 -21.19 -13.72
N LEU A 167 -16.50 -21.64 -13.99
CA LEU A 167 -16.05 -22.15 -15.30
C LEU A 167 -16.87 -23.34 -15.84
N ASP A 168 -17.74 -23.95 -15.01
CA ASP A 168 -18.52 -25.15 -15.32
C ASP A 168 -20.03 -24.89 -15.55
N ARG A 169 -20.49 -23.64 -15.67
CA ARG A 169 -21.89 -23.37 -16.03
C ARG A 169 -22.05 -23.51 -17.56
N PRO A 170 -22.97 -24.37 -18.06
CA PRO A 170 -23.14 -24.60 -19.49
C PRO A 170 -23.56 -23.35 -20.26
#